data_AF-W8QWE7-F1
#
_entry.id   AF-W8QWE7-F1
#
_cell.length_a   1.000
_cell.length_b   1.000
_cell.length_c   1.000
_cell.angle_alpha   90.00
_cell.angle_beta   90.00
_cell.angle_gamma   90.00
#
_symmetry.space_group_name_H-M   'P 1'
#
loop_
_entity.id
_entity.type
_entity.pdbx_description
1 polymer ?
#
loop_
_entity_poly.entity_id
_entity_poly.type
_entity_poly.pdbx_seq_one_letter_code
_entity_poly.pdbx_strand_id
1 'polypeptide(L)'
;MLVSTEIHSTRAVTALPFVHRMALLLCVAAMVLFTTQTFAHHGWSWAEEEQSELKGTISEISMAPPHPALRVKAQDGRVWQVDLSNPSQTQRSGFTGDTAEVGDDITVLGNRTKEPNKAHMKAVRITVDGKQYDMYPERIKE
;
A
#
# COMPACT_ATOMS: atom_id res chain seq x y z
N MET A 1 -39.88 13.53 -72.89
CA MET A 1 -39.82 14.64 -71.93
C MET A 1 -40.17 14.10 -70.54
N LEU A 2 -39.18 14.08 -69.63
CA LEU A 2 -39.21 13.91 -68.16
C LEU A 2 -39.97 12.74 -67.50
N VAL A 3 -39.56 12.13 -66.38
CA VAL A 3 -38.31 11.93 -65.60
C VAL A 3 -38.78 11.03 -64.45
N SER A 4 -38.02 9.99 -64.10
CA SER A 4 -38.23 9.15 -62.91
C SER A 4 -37.98 9.93 -61.63
N THR A 5 -38.73 9.65 -60.56
CA THR A 5 -38.31 10.02 -59.21
C THR A 5 -38.69 8.93 -58.20
N GLU A 6 -37.69 8.16 -57.80
CA GLU A 6 -37.63 7.34 -56.58
C GLU A 6 -37.39 8.26 -55.38
N ILE A 7 -38.21 8.16 -54.33
CA ILE A 7 -37.97 8.87 -53.06
C ILE A 7 -37.29 7.90 -52.08
N HIS A 8 -35.97 8.05 -51.91
CA HIS A 8 -35.23 7.46 -50.82
C HIS A 8 -35.52 8.22 -49.51
N SER A 9 -36.10 7.53 -48.53
CA SER A 9 -36.30 8.06 -47.17
C SER A 9 -35.02 7.87 -46.35
N THR A 10 -34.24 8.94 -46.20
CA THR A 10 -33.06 8.95 -45.32
C THR A 10 -33.53 9.11 -43.87
N ARG A 11 -33.27 8.10 -43.01
CA ARG A 11 -33.48 8.22 -41.56
C ARG A 11 -32.57 9.32 -41.00
N ALA A 12 -33.17 10.37 -40.43
CA ALA A 12 -32.44 11.39 -39.69
C ALA A 12 -31.79 10.76 -38.45
N VAL A 13 -30.47 10.78 -38.38
CA VAL A 13 -29.74 10.51 -37.13
C VAL A 13 -29.89 11.78 -36.28
N THR A 14 -30.85 11.77 -35.37
CA THR A 14 -31.12 12.90 -34.48
C THR A 14 -29.89 13.12 -33.58
N ALA A 15 -29.16 14.20 -33.80
CA ALA A 15 -28.10 14.62 -32.89
C ALA A 15 -28.71 14.92 -31.51
N LEU A 16 -28.18 14.26 -30.46
CA LEU A 16 -28.63 14.49 -29.09
C LEU A 16 -28.56 16.01 -28.75
N PRO A 17 -29.59 16.58 -28.10
CA PRO A 17 -29.64 18.01 -27.82
C PRO A 17 -28.42 18.48 -27.02
N PHE A 18 -27.95 19.71 -27.25
CA PHE A 18 -26.75 20.28 -26.58
C PHE A 18 -26.75 20.12 -25.05
N VAL A 19 -27.93 20.25 -24.42
CA VAL A 19 -28.14 20.03 -22.98
C VAL A 19 -27.86 18.59 -22.52
N HIS A 20 -28.10 17.58 -23.36
CA HIS A 20 -27.79 16.18 -23.05
C HIS A 20 -26.28 15.91 -23.16
N ARG A 21 -25.58 16.62 -24.06
CA ARG A 21 -24.12 16.53 -24.20
C ARG A 21 -23.40 17.19 -23.01
N MET A 22 -23.88 18.35 -22.54
CA MET A 22 -23.36 18.99 -21.32
C MET A 22 -23.63 18.16 -20.07
N ALA A 23 -24.83 17.59 -19.92
CA ALA A 23 -25.15 16.72 -18.80
C ALA A 23 -24.26 15.47 -18.77
N LEU A 24 -24.01 14.85 -19.94
CA LEU A 24 -23.09 13.71 -20.05
C LEU A 24 -21.65 14.08 -19.66
N LEU A 25 -21.15 15.25 -20.12
CA LEU A 25 -19.82 15.74 -19.77
C LEU A 25 -19.68 16.05 -18.28
N LEU A 26 -20.70 16.62 -17.64
CA LEU A 26 -20.75 16.86 -16.20
C LEU A 26 -20.79 15.55 -15.40
N CYS A 27 -21.55 14.55 -15.85
CA CYS A 27 -21.56 13.22 -15.23
C CYS A 27 -20.19 12.52 -15.34
N VAL A 28 -19.54 12.60 -16.50
CA VAL A 28 -18.19 12.05 -16.69
C VAL A 28 -17.16 12.77 -15.82
N ALA A 29 -17.19 14.10 -15.77
CA ALA A 29 -16.32 14.89 -14.90
C ALA A 29 -16.53 14.57 -13.41
N ALA A 30 -17.79 14.39 -12.99
CA ALA A 30 -18.12 14.00 -11.61
C ALA A 30 -17.60 12.59 -11.26
N MET A 31 -17.63 11.62 -12.19
CA MET A 31 -17.09 10.28 -11.96
C MET A 31 -15.56 10.25 -11.81
N VAL A 32 -14.83 11.14 -12.51
CA VAL A 32 -13.36 11.25 -12.37
C VAL A 32 -12.97 11.80 -10.98
N LEU A 33 -13.82 12.59 -10.34
CA LEU A 33 -13.54 13.17 -9.01
C LEU A 33 -13.66 12.17 -7.86
N PHE A 34 -14.20 10.95 -8.09
CA PHE A 34 -14.33 9.91 -7.07
C PHE A 34 -13.21 8.86 -7.07
N THR A 35 -12.14 9.03 -7.85
CA THR A 35 -10.95 8.16 -7.74
C THR A 35 -10.06 8.62 -6.57
N THR A 36 -10.63 8.74 -5.39
CA THR A 36 -9.90 9.12 -4.18
C THR A 36 -9.34 7.88 -3.49
N GLN A 37 -8.01 7.74 -3.59
CA GLN A 37 -7.09 7.06 -2.67
C GLN A 37 -7.63 5.85 -1.86
N THR A 38 -7.75 4.69 -2.50
CA THR A 38 -7.68 3.40 -1.79
C THR A 38 -6.27 2.82 -1.92
N PHE A 39 -5.27 3.56 -1.46
CA PHE A 39 -3.92 3.02 -1.26
C PHE A 39 -3.56 3.18 0.22
N ALA A 40 -3.05 2.11 0.82
CA ALA A 40 -2.51 2.00 2.18
C ALA A 40 -3.45 1.69 3.38
N HIS A 41 -4.76 2.00 3.40
CA HIS A 41 -5.55 1.79 4.64
C HIS A 41 -5.84 0.31 5.01
N HIS A 42 -5.81 -0.62 4.05
CA HIS A 42 -6.09 -2.04 4.36
C HIS A 42 -4.95 -2.72 5.13
N GLY A 43 -3.71 -2.26 4.99
CA GLY A 43 -2.55 -2.91 5.60
C GLY A 43 -2.30 -2.58 7.07
N TRP A 44 -3.14 -1.74 7.70
CA TRP A 44 -2.89 -1.18 9.04
C TRP A 44 -4.08 -1.28 9.99
N SER A 45 -5.24 -1.78 9.56
CA SER A 45 -6.47 -1.81 10.40
C SER A 45 -6.29 -2.58 11.71
N TRP A 46 -5.46 -3.63 11.68
CA TRP A 46 -5.11 -4.49 12.82
C TRP A 46 -4.07 -3.87 13.76
N ALA A 47 -3.35 -2.85 13.31
CA ALA A 47 -2.28 -2.22 14.08
C ALA A 47 -2.81 -1.02 14.86
N GLU A 48 -2.23 -0.79 16.02
CA GLU A 48 -2.39 0.42 16.82
C GLU A 48 -1.94 1.65 16.05
N GLU A 49 -2.48 2.82 16.39
CA GLU A 49 -2.07 4.08 15.75
C GLU A 49 -0.72 4.58 16.27
N GLU A 50 -0.40 4.27 17.52
CA GLU A 50 0.83 4.66 18.19
C GLU A 50 2.00 3.77 17.77
N GLN A 51 3.15 4.42 17.56
CA GLN A 51 4.39 3.73 17.21
C GLN A 51 5.19 3.42 18.47
N SER A 52 5.92 2.32 18.44
CA SER A 52 6.81 1.90 19.50
C SER A 52 8.08 1.29 18.91
N GLU A 53 9.15 1.34 19.69
CA GLU A 53 10.37 0.62 19.35
C GLU A 53 10.33 -0.82 19.84
N LEU A 54 10.94 -1.70 19.06
CA LEU A 54 11.30 -3.06 19.42
C LEU A 54 12.79 -3.25 19.13
N LYS A 55 13.55 -3.61 20.17
CA LYS A 55 14.98 -3.94 20.06
C LYS A 55 15.17 -5.42 20.32
N GLY A 56 16.03 -6.05 19.54
CA GLY A 56 16.33 -7.47 19.68
C GLY A 56 17.26 -7.97 18.59
N THR A 57 17.24 -9.28 18.40
CA THR A 57 18.10 -9.97 17.44
C THR A 57 17.25 -10.68 16.39
N ILE A 58 17.66 -10.65 15.14
CA ILE A 58 16.98 -11.37 14.05
C ILE A 58 17.15 -12.88 14.25
N SER A 59 16.03 -13.61 14.22
CA SER A 59 15.98 -15.07 14.38
C SER A 59 15.47 -15.80 13.14
N GLU A 60 14.78 -15.09 12.24
CA GLU A 60 14.32 -15.60 10.95
C GLU A 60 14.13 -14.42 9.99
N ILE A 61 14.45 -14.64 8.71
CA ILE A 61 14.25 -13.68 7.62
C ILE A 61 13.43 -14.37 6.53
N SER A 62 12.32 -13.75 6.13
CA SER A 62 11.53 -14.19 4.98
C SER A 62 11.27 -13.02 4.04
N MET A 63 11.65 -13.18 2.77
CA MET A 63 11.36 -12.21 1.70
C MET A 63 10.17 -12.63 0.83
N ALA A 64 9.40 -13.62 1.29
CA ALA A 64 8.27 -14.15 0.55
C ALA A 64 7.10 -13.15 0.46
N PRO A 65 6.34 -13.12 -0.64
CA PRO A 65 5.09 -12.38 -0.73
C PRO A 65 4.01 -13.00 0.19
N PRO A 66 2.95 -12.24 0.59
CA PRO A 66 2.61 -10.88 0.17
C PRO A 66 3.40 -9.78 0.90
N HIS A 67 4.03 -10.11 2.02
CA HIS A 67 4.85 -9.20 2.82
C HIS A 67 6.08 -9.95 3.32
N PRO A 68 7.30 -9.49 3.01
CA PRO A 68 8.49 -9.87 3.75
C PRO A 68 8.27 -9.67 5.25
N ALA A 69 8.88 -10.52 6.06
CA ALA A 69 8.75 -10.48 7.50
C ALA A 69 10.05 -10.95 8.18
N LEU A 70 10.24 -10.49 9.41
CA LEU A 70 11.32 -10.91 10.30
C LEU A 70 10.73 -11.56 11.55
N ARG A 71 11.43 -12.54 12.11
CA ARG A 71 11.26 -12.92 13.52
C ARG A 71 12.32 -12.23 14.34
N VAL A 72 11.93 -11.41 15.31
CA VAL A 72 12.86 -10.69 16.19
C VAL A 72 12.72 -11.21 17.61
N LYS A 73 13.80 -11.73 18.17
CA LYS A 73 13.86 -12.13 19.58
C LYS A 73 14.22 -10.91 20.44
N ALA A 74 13.27 -10.45 21.25
CA ALA A 74 13.47 -9.36 22.19
C ALA A 74 14.30 -9.80 23.40
N GLN A 75 14.76 -8.83 24.19
CA GLN A 75 15.60 -9.06 25.38
C GLN A 75 14.92 -9.92 26.46
N ASP A 76 13.58 -9.83 26.58
CA ASP A 76 12.77 -10.67 27.47
C ASP A 76 12.63 -12.13 26.97
N GLY A 77 13.27 -12.46 25.84
CA GLY A 77 13.21 -13.76 25.20
C GLY A 77 11.99 -13.95 24.29
N ARG A 78 11.07 -13.00 24.25
CA ARG A 78 9.86 -13.09 23.44
C ARG A 78 10.17 -12.91 21.96
N VAL A 79 9.67 -13.81 21.12
CA VAL A 79 9.81 -13.71 19.67
C VAL A 79 8.65 -12.96 19.06
N TRP A 80 8.96 -11.88 18.36
CA TRP A 80 8.02 -11.02 17.65
C TRP A 80 8.00 -11.38 16.17
N GLN A 81 6.81 -11.43 15.60
CA GLN A 81 6.65 -11.28 14.16
C GLN A 81 6.68 -9.79 13.81
N VAL A 82 7.54 -9.44 12.86
CA VAL A 82 7.66 -8.09 12.34
C VAL A 82 7.36 -8.13 10.85
N ASP A 83 6.18 -7.65 10.47
CA ASP A 83 5.80 -7.53 9.08
C ASP A 83 6.45 -6.27 8.49
N LEU A 84 7.13 -6.44 7.35
CA LEU A 84 7.70 -5.35 6.58
C LEU A 84 6.65 -4.82 5.60
N SER A 85 7.09 -3.96 4.67
CA SER A 85 6.21 -3.49 3.59
C SER A 85 5.96 -4.56 2.54
N ASN A 86 5.30 -4.23 1.42
CA ASN A 86 5.27 -5.15 0.28
C ASN A 86 6.68 -5.32 -0.32
N PRO A 87 6.96 -6.41 -1.08
CA PRO A 87 8.31 -6.71 -1.58
C PRO A 87 8.98 -5.54 -2.30
N SER A 88 8.23 -4.82 -3.13
CA SER A 88 8.74 -3.70 -3.91
C SER A 88 9.13 -2.50 -3.04
N GLN A 89 8.33 -2.18 -2.01
CA GLN A 89 8.64 -1.11 -1.06
C GLN A 89 9.78 -1.49 -0.12
N THR A 90 9.82 -2.74 0.36
CA THR A 90 10.95 -3.25 1.15
C THR A 90 12.24 -3.10 0.37
N GLN A 91 12.27 -3.54 -0.90
CA GLN A 91 13.44 -3.36 -1.76
C GLN A 91 13.79 -1.88 -2.00
N ARG A 92 12.79 -1.01 -2.23
CA ARG A 92 13.01 0.43 -2.41
C ARG A 92 13.60 1.14 -1.19
N SER A 93 13.33 0.64 0.02
CA SER A 93 13.98 1.13 1.24
C SER A 93 15.49 0.80 1.28
N GLY A 94 15.94 -0.10 0.41
CA GLY A 94 17.31 -0.61 0.36
C GLY A 94 17.52 -1.89 1.16
N PHE A 95 16.48 -2.45 1.79
CA PHE A 95 16.55 -3.71 2.50
C PHE A 95 16.18 -4.90 1.60
N THR A 96 17.03 -5.91 1.58
CA THR A 96 16.88 -7.17 0.83
C THR A 96 17.21 -8.37 1.72
N GLY A 97 17.03 -9.59 1.21
CA GLY A 97 17.40 -10.82 1.93
C GLY A 97 18.89 -10.94 2.28
N ASP A 98 19.76 -10.19 1.60
CA ASP A 98 21.21 -10.20 1.81
C ASP A 98 21.69 -9.00 2.65
N THR A 99 20.77 -8.15 3.14
CA THR A 99 21.11 -6.92 3.87
C THR A 99 21.38 -7.17 5.35
N ALA A 100 20.86 -8.27 5.89
CA ALA A 100 21.03 -8.70 7.27
C ALA A 100 21.02 -10.22 7.33
N GLU A 101 21.57 -10.77 8.40
CA GLU A 101 21.59 -12.19 8.69
C GLU A 101 20.91 -12.54 10.02
N VAL A 102 20.61 -13.82 10.21
CA VAL A 102 20.15 -14.32 11.51
C VAL A 102 21.27 -14.14 12.52
N GLY A 103 20.97 -13.49 13.64
CA GLY A 103 21.95 -13.11 14.64
C GLY A 103 22.26 -11.61 14.70
N ASP A 104 21.85 -10.83 13.69
CA ASP A 104 22.06 -9.38 13.70
C ASP A 104 21.18 -8.67 14.71
N ASP A 105 21.76 -7.66 15.36
CA ASP A 105 21.02 -6.73 16.19
C ASP A 105 20.18 -5.79 15.32
N ILE A 106 18.93 -5.59 15.73
CA ILE A 106 17.96 -4.80 15.01
C ILE A 106 17.17 -3.90 15.96
N THR A 107 16.94 -2.67 15.52
CA THR A 107 15.91 -1.80 16.08
C THR A 107 14.78 -1.64 15.06
N VAL A 108 13.55 -1.92 15.47
CA VAL A 108 12.35 -1.78 14.66
C VAL A 108 11.52 -0.65 15.24
N LEU A 109 11.19 0.34 14.41
CA LEU A 109 10.17 1.33 14.71
C LEU A 109 8.89 0.91 13.98
N GLY A 110 7.77 0.80 14.68
CA GLY A 110 6.54 0.30 14.08
C GLY A 110 5.32 0.39 14.97
N ASN A 111 4.18 -0.02 14.41
CA ASN A 111 2.91 -0.09 15.11
C ASN A 111 2.65 -1.55 15.56
N ARG A 112 2.29 -1.74 16.82
CA ARG A 112 1.96 -3.07 17.36
C ARG A 112 0.54 -3.47 16.98
N THR A 113 0.22 -4.74 17.05
CA THR A 113 -1.17 -5.23 16.92
C THR A 113 -2.07 -4.73 18.05
N LYS A 114 -3.35 -4.51 17.73
CA LYS A 114 -4.44 -4.25 18.69
C LYS A 114 -4.82 -5.48 19.51
N GLU A 115 -4.43 -6.67 19.06
CA GLU A 115 -4.74 -7.91 19.77
C GLU A 115 -3.89 -8.04 21.04
N PRO A 116 -4.51 -8.18 22.23
CA PRO A 116 -3.77 -8.30 23.47
C PRO A 116 -2.91 -9.56 23.47
N ASN A 117 -1.74 -9.46 24.08
CA ASN A 117 -0.78 -10.58 24.23
C ASN A 117 -0.27 -11.19 22.92
N LYS A 118 -0.44 -10.54 21.77
CA LYS A 118 0.21 -10.93 20.51
C LYS A 118 1.54 -10.19 20.32
N ALA A 119 2.56 -10.92 19.88
CA ALA A 119 3.90 -10.38 19.59
C ALA A 119 4.00 -10.07 18.09
N HIS A 120 3.23 -9.09 17.63
CA HIS A 120 3.14 -8.75 16.20
C HIS A 120 3.23 -7.24 16.04
N MET A 121 4.10 -6.82 15.12
CA MET A 121 4.35 -5.42 14.81
C MET A 121 4.46 -5.27 13.29
N LYS A 122 4.02 -4.13 12.77
CA LYS A 122 4.31 -3.69 11.41
C LYS A 122 5.37 -2.61 11.43
N ALA A 123 6.48 -2.85 10.75
CA ALA A 123 7.59 -1.91 10.69
C ALA A 123 7.26 -0.71 9.78
N VAL A 124 7.59 0.50 10.24
CA VAL A 124 7.72 1.69 9.38
C VAL A 124 9.18 1.94 8.99
N ARG A 125 10.10 1.61 9.91
CA ARG A 125 11.56 1.66 9.72
C ARG A 125 12.19 0.48 10.46
N ILE A 126 13.24 -0.08 9.87
CA ILE A 126 14.18 -0.94 10.60
C ILE A 126 15.57 -0.30 10.57
N THR A 127 16.39 -0.62 11.57
CA THR A 127 17.78 -0.19 11.67
C THR A 127 18.64 -1.40 12.00
N VAL A 128 19.60 -1.68 11.12
CA VAL A 128 20.60 -2.75 11.24
C VAL A 128 21.96 -2.12 10.95
N ASP A 129 22.98 -2.43 11.76
CA ASP A 129 24.32 -1.83 11.67
C ASP A 129 24.34 -0.29 11.60
N GLY A 130 23.41 0.34 12.32
CA GLY A 130 23.26 1.79 12.33
C GLY A 130 22.67 2.39 11.05
N LYS A 131 22.40 1.59 10.02
CA LYS A 131 21.74 2.04 8.78
C LYS A 131 20.23 1.89 8.88
N GLN A 132 19.52 2.96 8.56
CA GLN A 132 18.05 3.00 8.54
C GLN A 132 17.51 2.56 7.17
N TYR A 133 16.43 1.80 7.20
CA TYR A 133 15.68 1.34 6.03
C TYR A 133 14.21 1.74 6.20
N ASP A 134 13.83 2.82 5.52
CA ASP A 134 12.52 3.45 5.68
C ASP A 134 11.54 2.90 4.68
N MET A 135 10.61 2.09 5.17
CA MET A 135 9.65 1.38 4.32
C MET A 135 8.35 2.17 4.13
N TYR A 136 8.06 3.06 5.09
CA TYR A 136 6.96 4.00 5.07
C TYR A 136 7.44 5.37 5.62
N PRO A 137 8.32 6.08 4.91
CA PRO A 137 8.88 7.36 5.38
C PRO A 137 7.81 8.36 5.80
N GLU A 138 6.68 8.39 5.09
CA GLU A 138 5.54 9.27 5.34
C GLU A 138 4.82 9.00 6.67
N ARG A 139 5.09 7.86 7.31
CA ARG A 139 4.48 7.50 8.60
C ARG A 139 5.41 7.76 9.79
N ILE A 140 6.69 8.02 9.58
CA ILE A 140 7.66 8.17 10.67
C ILE A 140 7.33 9.45 11.46
N LYS A 141 7.17 9.30 12.78
CA LYS A 141 6.94 10.42 13.70
C LYS A 141 8.27 10.73 14.38
N GLU A 142 8.76 11.97 14.25
CA GLU A 142 9.95 12.48 14.96
C GLU A 142 9.64 12.84 16.41
#